data_AF-A0A1I4UWJ9-F1
#
_entry.id   AF-A0A1I4UWJ9-F1
#
_cell.length_a   1.000
_cell.length_b   1.000
_cell.length_c   1.000
_cell.angle_alpha   90.00
_cell.angle_beta   90.00
_cell.angle_gamma   90.00
#
_symmetry.space_group_name_H-M   'P 1'
#
loop_
_entity.id
_entity.type
_entity.pdbx_description
1 polymer ?
#
loop_
_entity_poly.entity_id
_entity_poly.type
_entity_poly.pdbx_seq_one_letter_code
_entity_poly.pdbx_strand_id
1 'polypeptide(L)'
;MSDAVEYTFAHFERIAEENRFPENASIEHDSNMCLICHPENIPGDSFKFCLDLIVSCILKRRPRIDESLIEAVNEEMEMLGEDYRITLQELLNEEPEAVKAWQMWARSSINTGLEMLSMHSQNAPYYQLDDLDESRSQYVRQKLEEFFRLQKGTSTT
;
A
#
# COMPACT_ATOMS: atom_id res chain seq x y z
N MET A 1 -8.54 -16.71 -10.33
CA MET A 1 -8.18 -15.30 -10.63
C MET A 1 -7.90 -15.24 -12.12
N SER A 2 -8.21 -14.16 -12.85
CA SER A 2 -7.90 -14.12 -14.29
C SER A 2 -6.41 -13.84 -14.50
N ASP A 3 -5.84 -14.32 -15.60
CA ASP A 3 -4.42 -14.12 -15.95
C ASP A 3 -4.00 -12.64 -15.92
N ALA A 4 -4.90 -11.72 -16.27
CA ALA A 4 -4.67 -10.27 -16.22
C ALA A 4 -4.55 -9.73 -14.78
N VAL A 5 -5.31 -10.27 -13.82
CA VAL A 5 -5.18 -9.90 -12.41
C VAL A 5 -3.84 -10.37 -11.87
N GLU A 6 -3.49 -11.63 -12.10
CA GLU A 6 -2.22 -12.22 -11.65
C GLU A 6 -1.02 -11.46 -12.25
N TYR A 7 -1.07 -11.19 -13.55
CA TYR A 7 -0.06 -10.39 -14.23
C TYR A 7 0.07 -8.99 -13.63
N THR A 8 -1.04 -8.28 -13.42
CA THR A 8 -1.02 -6.91 -12.88
C THR A 8 -0.39 -6.88 -11.48
N PHE A 9 -0.79 -7.79 -10.59
CA PHE A 9 -0.19 -7.87 -9.26
C PHE A 9 1.30 -8.17 -9.32
N ALA A 10 1.71 -9.20 -10.07
CA ALA A 10 3.12 -9.58 -10.19
C ALA A 10 3.98 -8.44 -10.77
N HIS A 11 3.47 -7.70 -11.75
CA HIS A 11 4.17 -6.57 -12.35
C HIS A 11 4.47 -5.45 -11.33
N PHE A 12 3.45 -4.98 -10.60
CA PHE A 12 3.64 -3.91 -9.63
C PHE A 12 4.38 -4.36 -8.36
N GLU A 13 4.21 -5.61 -7.93
CA GLU A 13 4.99 -6.19 -6.85
C GLU A 13 6.48 -6.22 -7.17
N ARG A 14 6.84 -6.53 -8.42
CA ARG A 14 8.22 -6.47 -8.90
C ARG A 14 8.76 -5.04 -8.94
N ILE A 15 7.95 -4.07 -9.40
CA ILE A 15 8.32 -2.64 -9.34
C ILE A 15 8.62 -2.22 -7.90
N ALA A 16 7.76 -2.64 -6.97
CA ALA A 16 7.93 -2.34 -5.56
C ALA A 16 9.21 -2.98 -5.00
N GLU A 17 9.48 -4.25 -5.30
CA GLU A 17 10.69 -4.97 -4.87
C GLU A 17 11.99 -4.31 -5.35
N GLU A 18 12.04 -3.84 -6.60
CA GLU A 18 13.23 -3.18 -7.15
C GLU A 18 13.45 -1.75 -6.59
N ASN A 19 12.52 -1.20 -5.79
CA ASN A 19 12.56 0.16 -5.23
C ASN A 19 12.72 1.26 -6.31
N ARG A 20 12.21 1.01 -7.52
CA ARG A 20 12.46 1.82 -8.73
C ARG A 20 11.33 2.78 -9.10
N PHE A 21 10.59 3.29 -8.14
CA PHE A 21 9.47 4.19 -8.39
C PHE A 21 9.79 5.42 -9.30
N PRO A 22 10.99 6.04 -9.26
CA PRO A 22 11.40 7.07 -10.23
C PRO A 22 11.93 6.54 -11.57
N GLU A 23 12.23 5.24 -11.68
CA GLU A 23 12.85 4.56 -12.84
C GLU A 23 11.96 3.44 -13.40
N ASN A 24 10.64 3.54 -13.18
CA ASN A 24 9.62 2.55 -13.56
C ASN A 24 9.69 2.10 -15.03
N ALA A 25 10.26 2.91 -15.92
CA ALA A 25 10.45 2.59 -17.34
C ALA A 25 11.43 1.43 -17.61
N SER A 26 12.14 0.92 -16.59
CA SER A 26 13.12 -0.16 -16.75
C SER A 26 12.54 -1.59 -16.61
N ILE A 27 11.33 -1.74 -16.11
CA ILE A 27 10.66 -3.04 -15.96
C ILE A 27 9.70 -3.25 -17.14
N GLU A 28 9.86 -4.37 -17.83
CA GLU A 28 9.01 -4.73 -18.97
C GLU A 28 7.53 -4.75 -18.58
N HIS A 29 6.70 -4.15 -19.42
CA HIS A 29 5.30 -3.89 -19.16
C HIS A 29 4.46 -4.15 -20.42
N ASP A 30 3.71 -5.25 -20.42
CA ASP A 30 2.62 -5.50 -21.36
C ASP A 30 1.37 -4.72 -20.93
N SER A 31 1.11 -3.61 -21.62
CA SER A 31 -0.05 -2.77 -21.36
C SER A 31 -1.38 -3.47 -21.62
N ASN A 32 -1.43 -4.46 -22.53
CA ASN A 32 -2.68 -5.14 -22.88
C ASN A 32 -3.18 -6.05 -21.75
N MET A 33 -2.26 -6.54 -20.92
CA MET A 33 -2.55 -7.41 -19.79
C MET A 33 -2.71 -6.62 -18.47
N CYS A 34 -2.28 -5.36 -18.45
CA CYS A 34 -2.29 -4.52 -17.26
C CYS A 34 -3.67 -3.89 -17.01
N LEU A 35 -4.32 -4.29 -15.93
CA LEU A 35 -5.64 -3.78 -15.56
C LEU A 35 -5.61 -2.32 -15.08
N ILE A 36 -4.44 -1.77 -14.75
CA ILE A 36 -4.30 -0.33 -14.45
C ILE A 36 -4.28 0.49 -15.75
N CYS A 37 -3.80 -0.08 -16.86
CA CYS A 37 -3.89 0.54 -18.19
C CYS A 37 -5.29 0.45 -18.80
N HIS A 38 -6.04 -0.58 -18.39
CA HIS A 38 -7.40 -0.88 -18.86
C HIS A 38 -8.36 -1.08 -17.68
N PRO A 39 -8.63 -0.04 -16.87
CA PRO A 39 -9.45 -0.18 -15.66
C PRO A 39 -10.90 -0.60 -15.95
N GLU A 40 -11.39 -0.39 -17.17
CA GLU A 40 -12.68 -0.91 -17.64
C GLU A 40 -12.78 -2.44 -17.59
N ASN A 41 -11.63 -3.14 -17.58
CA ASN A 41 -11.55 -4.59 -17.49
C ASN A 41 -11.37 -5.09 -16.05
N ILE A 42 -11.27 -4.20 -15.06
CA ILE A 42 -11.17 -4.61 -13.64
C ILE A 42 -12.49 -5.25 -13.22
N PRO A 43 -12.47 -6.50 -12.70
CA PRO A 43 -13.67 -7.12 -12.17
C PRO A 43 -14.11 -6.43 -10.87
N GLY A 44 -15.33 -5.91 -10.86
CA GLY A 44 -15.94 -5.33 -9.65
C GLY A 44 -15.58 -3.86 -9.43
N ASP A 45 -15.23 -3.50 -8.19
CA ASP A 45 -14.90 -2.11 -7.81
C ASP A 45 -13.42 -1.84 -8.04
N SER A 46 -13.12 -0.96 -9.01
CA SER A 46 -11.75 -0.60 -9.38
C SER A 46 -10.96 0.05 -8.24
N PHE A 47 -11.62 0.77 -7.32
CA PHE A 47 -10.94 1.30 -6.14
C PHE A 47 -10.43 0.19 -5.24
N LYS A 48 -11.27 -0.82 -4.99
CA LYS A 48 -10.90 -1.97 -4.13
C LYS A 48 -9.74 -2.74 -4.72
N PHE A 49 -9.77 -2.97 -6.03
CA PHE A 49 -8.66 -3.58 -6.76
C PHE A 49 -7.35 -2.79 -6.61
N CYS A 50 -7.39 -1.47 -6.81
CA CYS A 50 -6.19 -0.63 -6.68
C CYS A 50 -5.66 -0.62 -5.24
N LEU A 51 -6.55 -0.58 -4.25
CA LEU A 51 -6.16 -0.65 -2.84
C LEU A 51 -5.47 -1.98 -2.51
N ASP A 52 -6.06 -3.11 -2.94
CA ASP A 52 -5.47 -4.44 -2.74
C ASP A 52 -4.09 -4.54 -3.40
N LEU A 53 -3.95 -4.02 -4.63
CA LEU A 53 -2.68 -3.97 -5.35
C LEU A 53 -1.61 -3.18 -4.57
N ILE A 54 -1.95 -1.98 -4.10
CA ILE A 54 -1.02 -1.13 -3.35
C ILE A 54 -0.62 -1.76 -2.03
N VAL A 55 -1.57 -2.32 -1.28
CA VAL A 55 -1.26 -3.03 -0.03
C VAL A 55 -0.31 -4.19 -0.30
N SER A 56 -0.53 -4.95 -1.38
CA SER A 56 0.39 -6.04 -1.76
C SER A 56 1.79 -5.53 -2.07
N CYS A 57 1.91 -4.43 -2.82
CA CYS A 57 3.19 -3.79 -3.12
C CYS A 57 3.92 -3.29 -1.87
N ILE A 58 3.20 -2.68 -0.93
CA ILE A 58 3.78 -2.24 0.35
C ILE A 58 4.26 -3.45 1.14
N LEU A 59 3.46 -4.53 1.22
CA LEU A 59 3.86 -5.78 1.87
C LEU A 59 5.09 -6.42 1.24
N LYS A 60 5.25 -6.35 -0.08
CA LYS A 60 6.48 -6.85 -0.73
C LYS A 60 7.73 -6.10 -0.26
N ARG A 61 7.64 -4.78 -0.11
CA ARG A 61 8.76 -3.95 0.35
C ARG A 61 9.00 -4.04 1.86
N ARG A 62 7.93 -4.11 2.64
CA ARG A 62 7.95 -4.12 4.10
C ARG A 62 7.04 -5.23 4.61
N PRO A 63 7.49 -6.49 4.52
CA PRO A 63 6.65 -7.66 4.79
C PRO A 63 6.35 -7.86 6.27
N ARG A 64 7.13 -7.26 7.17
CA ARG A 64 7.06 -7.53 8.62
C ARG A 64 7.16 -6.26 9.45
N ILE A 65 6.73 -6.37 10.70
CA ILE A 65 7.02 -5.39 11.74
C ILE A 65 8.43 -5.68 12.28
N ASP A 66 9.38 -4.81 11.96
CA ASP A 66 10.77 -4.82 12.43
C ASP A 66 11.27 -3.38 12.67
N GLU A 67 12.49 -3.23 13.18
CA GLU A 67 13.06 -1.90 13.51
C GLU A 67 13.11 -0.96 12.30
N SER A 68 13.32 -1.48 11.09
CA SER A 68 13.35 -0.66 9.87
C SER A 68 11.99 -0.06 9.51
N LEU A 69 10.89 -0.74 9.88
CA LEU A 69 9.54 -0.19 9.77
C LEU A 69 9.32 0.87 10.85
N ILE A 70 9.78 0.63 12.07
CA ILE A 70 9.64 1.59 13.19
C ILE A 70 10.37 2.89 12.88
N GLU A 71 11.57 2.83 12.30
CA GLU A 71 12.28 4.01 11.80
C GLU A 71 11.44 4.78 10.79
N ALA A 72 10.88 4.11 9.79
CA ALA A 72 10.04 4.75 8.77
C ALA A 72 8.74 5.36 9.33
N VAL A 73 8.12 4.71 10.31
CA VAL A 73 6.93 5.26 11.00
C VAL A 73 7.31 6.51 11.79
N ASN A 74 8.44 6.47 12.52
CA ASN A 74 8.90 7.61 13.30
C ASN A 74 9.34 8.80 12.43
N GLU A 75 9.97 8.55 11.29
CA GLU A 75 10.28 9.59 10.29
C GLU A 75 9.01 10.25 9.76
N GLU A 76 7.97 9.46 9.47
CA GLU A 76 6.66 10.00 9.07
C GLU A 76 6.05 10.87 10.17
N MET A 77 6.08 10.42 11.44
CA MET A 77 5.54 11.19 12.56
C MET A 77 6.28 12.52 12.71
N GLU A 78 7.61 12.51 12.59
CA GLU A 78 8.44 13.72 12.63
C GLU A 78 8.09 14.68 11.47
N MET A 79 7.89 14.18 10.24
CA MET A 79 7.46 15.00 9.11
C MET A 79 6.07 15.64 9.31
N LEU A 80 5.18 14.95 10.03
CA LEU A 80 3.86 15.46 10.40
C LEU A 80 3.91 16.42 11.60
N GLY A 81 5.07 16.60 12.22
CA GLY A 81 5.26 17.44 13.41
C GLY A 81 4.74 16.83 14.71
N GLU A 82 4.60 15.50 14.76
CA GLU A 82 4.24 14.76 15.96
C GLU A 82 5.50 14.47 16.80
N ASP A 83 5.46 14.82 18.09
CA ASP A 83 6.60 14.62 19.00
C ASP A 83 6.72 13.17 19.52
N TYR A 84 5.71 12.34 19.27
CA TYR A 84 5.65 10.97 19.77
C TYR A 84 6.44 10.02 18.86
N ARG A 85 7.38 9.29 19.46
CA ARG A 85 8.13 8.21 18.80
C ARG A 85 7.71 6.88 19.39
N ILE A 86 7.49 5.91 18.50
CA ILE A 86 7.10 4.55 18.86
C ILE A 86 8.30 3.62 18.86
N THR A 87 8.21 2.55 19.63
CA THR A 87 9.15 1.43 19.67
C THR A 87 8.54 0.19 19.03
N LEU A 88 9.41 -0.75 18.62
CA LEU A 88 8.98 -2.06 18.12
C LEU A 88 8.08 -2.78 19.13
N GLN A 89 8.43 -2.74 20.42
CA GLN A 89 7.68 -3.44 21.46
C GLN A 89 6.27 -2.85 21.65
N GLU A 90 6.12 -1.52 21.63
CA GLU A 90 4.80 -0.87 21.73
C GLU A 90 3.91 -1.26 20.55
N LEU A 91 4.44 -1.28 19.32
CA LEU A 91 3.67 -1.68 18.15
C LEU A 91 3.30 -3.17 18.18
N LEU A 92 4.22 -4.05 18.60
CA LEU A 92 3.94 -5.49 18.75
C LEU A 92 2.91 -5.78 19.84
N ASN A 93 2.91 -5.00 20.92
CA ASN A 93 1.91 -5.07 21.99
C ASN A 93 0.58 -4.40 21.61
N GLU A 94 0.50 -3.78 20.43
CA GLU A 94 -0.69 -3.07 19.96
C GLU A 94 -1.08 -1.90 20.89
N GLU A 95 -0.08 -1.21 21.45
CA GLU A 95 -0.33 0.01 22.23
C GLU A 95 -1.07 1.03 21.35
N PRO A 96 -2.16 1.66 21.83
CA PRO A 96 -3.06 2.45 20.98
C PRO A 96 -2.37 3.55 20.16
N GLU A 97 -1.45 4.30 20.77
CA GLU A 97 -0.73 5.37 20.07
C GLU A 97 0.27 4.82 19.04
N ALA A 98 0.86 3.65 19.30
CA ALA A 98 1.75 3.00 18.34
C ALA A 98 0.99 2.48 17.12
N VAL A 99 -0.17 1.84 17.35
CA VAL A 99 -1.06 1.40 16.26
C VAL A 99 -1.56 2.60 15.45
N LYS A 100 -1.90 3.71 16.11
CA LYS A 100 -2.32 4.95 15.44
C LYS A 100 -1.20 5.53 14.56
N ALA A 101 0.03 5.62 15.07
CA ALA A 101 1.18 6.09 14.30
C ALA A 101 1.44 5.19 13.07
N TRP A 102 1.38 3.86 13.25
CA TRP A 102 1.47 2.92 12.14
C TRP A 102 0.34 3.10 11.13
N GLN A 103 -0.90 3.32 11.57
CA GLN A 103 -2.04 3.57 10.68
C GLN A 103 -1.86 4.85 9.86
N MET A 104 -1.31 5.90 10.46
CA MET A 104 -0.99 7.15 9.75
C MET A 104 0.06 6.91 8.67
N TRP A 105 1.15 6.25 9.02
CA TRP A 105 2.18 5.85 8.04
C TRP A 105 1.62 4.96 6.92
N ALA A 106 0.79 3.97 7.26
CA ALA A 106 0.19 3.06 6.29
C ALA A 106 -0.75 3.81 5.33
N ARG A 107 -1.58 4.72 5.84
CA ARG A 107 -2.47 5.56 5.03
C ARG A 107 -1.67 6.48 4.11
N SER A 108 -0.60 7.11 4.61
CA SER A 108 0.29 7.95 3.82
C SER A 108 0.91 7.16 2.68
N SER A 109 1.48 5.98 2.99
CA SER A 109 2.06 5.05 2.01
C SER A 109 1.06 4.59 0.94
N ILE A 110 -0.20 4.33 1.35
CA ILE A 110 -1.26 3.96 0.41
C ILE A 110 -1.64 5.13 -0.49
N ASN A 111 -1.80 6.35 0.05
CA ASN A 111 -2.09 7.54 -0.74
C ASN A 111 -0.98 7.80 -1.78
N THR A 112 0.28 7.71 -1.39
CA THR A 112 1.41 7.78 -2.32
C THR A 112 1.29 6.70 -3.40
N GLY A 113 1.01 5.46 -3.03
CA GLY A 113 0.83 4.37 -4.00
C GLY A 113 -0.30 4.65 -5.00
N LEU A 114 -1.44 5.16 -4.55
CA LEU A 114 -2.57 5.52 -5.41
C LEU A 114 -2.22 6.68 -6.37
N GLU A 115 -1.51 7.70 -5.88
CA GLU A 115 -1.00 8.80 -6.71
C GLU A 115 -0.05 8.27 -7.79
N MET A 116 0.87 7.39 -7.42
CA MET A 116 1.79 6.75 -8.36
C MET A 116 1.07 5.90 -9.41
N LEU A 117 0.04 5.14 -9.03
CA LEU A 117 -0.78 4.40 -9.99
C LEU A 117 -1.49 5.31 -10.97
N SER A 118 -1.99 6.48 -10.53
CA SER A 118 -2.67 7.43 -11.40
C SER A 118 -1.78 7.99 -12.52
N MET A 119 -0.46 7.95 -12.32
CA MET A 119 0.53 8.36 -13.33
C MET A 119 0.96 7.20 -14.26
N HIS A 120 0.50 5.97 -14.00
CA HIS A 120 0.94 4.78 -14.75
C HIS A 120 0.47 4.77 -16.20
N SER A 121 -0.71 5.33 -16.48
CA SER A 121 -1.25 5.46 -17.84
C SER A 121 -2.27 6.58 -17.94
N GLN A 122 -2.61 7.01 -19.16
CA GLN A 122 -3.64 8.04 -19.37
C GLN A 122 -5.03 7.64 -18.87
N ASN A 123 -5.30 6.34 -18.80
CA ASN A 123 -6.59 5.81 -18.34
C ASN A 123 -6.54 5.43 -16.85
N ALA A 124 -5.38 5.51 -16.19
CA ALA A 124 -5.25 5.04 -14.83
C ALA A 124 -6.18 5.85 -13.90
N PRO A 125 -6.91 5.18 -12.99
CA PRO A 125 -7.83 5.87 -12.13
C PRO A 125 -7.09 6.72 -11.10
N TYR A 126 -7.66 7.88 -10.77
CA TYR A 126 -7.19 8.73 -9.69
C TYR A 126 -8.08 8.53 -8.45
N TYR A 127 -7.46 8.15 -7.33
CA TYR A 127 -8.14 7.94 -6.06
C TYR A 127 -7.38 8.63 -4.93
N GLN A 128 -8.12 9.21 -3.99
CA GLN A 128 -7.59 9.75 -2.75
C GLN A 128 -8.39 9.19 -1.57
N LEU A 129 -7.70 8.81 -0.49
CA LEU A 129 -8.35 8.21 0.67
C LEU A 129 -9.27 9.17 1.44
N ASP A 130 -9.12 10.48 1.25
CA ASP A 130 -9.88 11.51 1.97
C ASP A 130 -11.22 11.85 1.29
N ASP A 131 -11.40 11.46 0.02
CA ASP A 131 -12.60 11.73 -0.79
C ASP A 131 -13.51 10.49 -0.94
N LEU A 132 -13.41 9.54 -0.02
CA LEU A 132 -14.13 8.28 -0.10
C LEU A 132 -15.54 8.36 0.47
N ASP A 133 -16.49 7.67 -0.17
CA ASP A 133 -17.77 7.35 0.44
C ASP A 133 -17.62 6.41 1.66
N GLU A 134 -18.71 6.22 2.42
CA GLU A 134 -18.69 5.39 3.63
C GLU A 134 -18.31 3.93 3.35
N SER A 135 -18.76 3.37 2.22
CA SER A 135 -18.50 1.96 1.86
C SER A 135 -17.01 1.73 1.58
N ARG A 136 -16.38 2.63 0.83
CA ARG A 136 -14.94 2.59 0.53
C ARG A 136 -14.11 2.92 1.75
N SER A 137 -14.54 3.87 2.57
CA SER A 137 -13.91 4.19 3.86
C SER A 137 -13.90 2.98 4.81
N GLN A 138 -15.01 2.25 4.89
CA GLN A 138 -15.09 1.03 5.68
C GLN A 138 -14.14 -0.05 5.13
N TYR A 139 -14.07 -0.20 3.82
CA TYR A 139 -13.16 -1.15 3.18
C TYR A 139 -11.69 -0.82 3.45
N VAL A 140 -11.31 0.46 3.42
CA VAL A 140 -9.95 0.90 3.79
C VAL A 140 -9.63 0.52 5.24
N ARG A 141 -10.54 0.73 6.17
CA ARG A 141 -10.34 0.32 7.59
C ARG A 141 -10.11 -1.19 7.70
N GLN A 142 -10.96 -2.00 7.06
CA GLN A 142 -10.80 -3.46 7.04
C GLN A 142 -9.47 -3.88 6.44
N LYS A 143 -9.03 -3.21 5.37
CA LYS A 143 -7.76 -3.49 4.69
C LYS A 143 -6.55 -3.09 5.52
N LEU A 144 -6.60 -1.98 6.25
CA LEU A 144 -5.55 -1.61 7.19
C LEU A 144 -5.42 -2.63 8.32
N GLU A 145 -6.53 -3.12 8.87
CA GLU A 145 -6.49 -4.18 9.89
C GLU A 145 -5.91 -5.49 9.34
N GLU A 146 -6.29 -5.88 8.12
CA GLU A 146 -5.72 -7.04 7.43
C GLU A 146 -4.23 -6.87 7.19
N PHE A 147 -3.82 -5.71 6.66
CA PHE A 147 -2.44 -5.36 6.40
C PHE A 147 -1.58 -5.43 7.67
N PHE A 148 -2.06 -4.85 8.77
CA PHE A 148 -1.39 -4.93 10.07
C PHE A 148 -1.19 -6.38 10.52
N ARG A 149 -2.25 -7.21 10.45
CA ARG A 149 -2.17 -8.64 10.81
C ARG A 149 -1.18 -9.41 9.94
N LEU A 150 -1.13 -9.13 8.64
CA LEU A 150 -0.17 -9.77 7.72
C LEU A 150 1.27 -9.39 8.06
N GLN A 151 1.55 -8.11 8.32
CA GLN A 151 2.89 -7.67 8.74
C GLN A 151 3.28 -8.29 10.08
N LYS A 152 2.39 -8.30 11.06
CA LYS A 152 2.64 -8.89 12.38
C LYS A 152 2.83 -10.41 12.31
N GLY A 153 2.03 -11.12 11.51
CA GLY A 153 2.14 -12.56 11.30
C GLY A 153 3.46 -12.98 10.64
N THR A 154 4.07 -12.08 9.87
CA THR A 154 5.36 -12.29 9.22
C THR A 154 6.55 -11.97 10.15
N SER A 155 6.32 -11.41 11.34
CA SER A 155 7.36 -11.10 12.34
C SER A 155 7.93 -12.33 13.07
N THR A 156 7.95 -13.52 12.44
CA THR A 156 8.48 -14.76 13.04
C THR A 156 9.65 -15.35 12.25
N THR A 157 10.88 -14.92 12.58
CA THR A 157 12.10 -15.71 12.86
C THR A 157 13.33 -14.82 12.96
#